data_AF-A0A9J5ZDX9-F1
#
_entry.id   AF-A0A9J5ZDX9-F1
#
_cell.length_a   1.000
_cell.length_b   1.000
_cell.length_c   1.000
_cell.angle_alpha   90.00
_cell.angle_beta   90.00
_cell.angle_gamma   90.00
#
_symmetry.space_group_name_H-M   'P 1'
#
loop_
_entity.id
_entity.type
_entity.pdbx_description
1 polymer ?
#
loop_
_entity_poly.entity_id
_entity_poly.type
_entity_poly.pdbx_seq_one_letter_code
_entity_poly.pdbx_strand_id
1 'polypeptide(L)'
;MGFLEFNGQKNTIENLQYAVVGKFSYGWPDLDDLRNQIPKQCIVKGDCKIGLLRNRHIHIRFNLEEDFINMMSKNVFYILEKEGYSFPMRPLIYDAKFKVDDETTQAIAWISFTDLKPTYFVKESLFSLALAVGKPLHLDMATINKTRPS
;
A
#
# COMPACT_ATOMS: atom_id res chain seq x y z
N MET A 1 -32.53 4.06 19.32
CA MET A 1 -31.86 4.93 18.32
C MET A 1 -30.77 4.09 17.70
N GLY A 2 -31.09 3.44 16.57
CA GLY A 2 -30.27 2.37 16.00
C GLY A 2 -29.10 2.93 15.22
N PHE A 3 -27.90 2.47 15.56
CA PHE A 3 -26.74 2.62 14.69
C PHE A 3 -26.97 1.76 13.46
N LEU A 4 -26.99 2.40 12.29
CA LEU A 4 -26.92 1.71 11.00
C LEU A 4 -25.52 1.06 10.92
N GLU A 5 -25.46 -0.26 11.06
CA GLU A 5 -24.36 -1.05 10.53
C GLU A 5 -24.32 -0.83 9.02
N PHE A 6 -23.46 0.08 8.58
CA PHE A 6 -23.05 0.10 7.18
C PHE A 6 -22.21 -1.14 6.93
N ASN A 7 -22.89 -2.19 6.47
CA ASN A 7 -22.32 -3.27 5.66
C ASN A 7 -21.73 -2.69 4.37
N GLY A 8 -20.63 -1.93 4.50
CA GLY A 8 -19.72 -1.71 3.39
C GLY A 8 -18.96 -3.01 3.22
N GLN A 9 -19.34 -3.81 2.22
CA GLN A 9 -18.74 -5.09 1.89
C GLN A 9 -17.23 -5.05 2.16
N LYS A 10 -16.85 -5.65 3.28
CA LYS A 10 -15.50 -6.16 3.48
C LYS A 10 -15.39 -7.19 2.38
N ASN A 11 -14.83 -6.79 1.24
CA ASN A 11 -14.30 -7.75 0.26
C ASN A 11 -13.14 -8.43 0.97
N THR A 12 -13.53 -9.37 1.83
CA THR A 12 -12.70 -10.38 2.45
C THR A 12 -12.41 -11.34 1.31
N ILE A 13 -11.60 -10.89 0.35
CA ILE A 13 -10.66 -11.84 -0.22
C ILE A 13 -9.74 -12.07 0.96
N GLU A 14 -10.06 -13.08 1.75
CA GLU A 14 -9.30 -13.49 2.92
C GLU A 14 -7.82 -13.36 2.53
N ASN A 15 -7.06 -12.65 3.35
CA ASN A 15 -5.61 -12.56 3.22
C ASN A 15 -4.99 -11.59 2.18
N LEU A 16 -5.71 -10.66 1.53
CA LEU A 16 -5.11 -9.69 0.58
C LEU A 16 -5.00 -8.23 1.05
N GLN A 17 -5.22 -7.95 2.34
CA GLN A 17 -5.23 -6.58 2.86
C GLN A 17 -3.92 -5.79 2.66
N TYR A 18 -2.78 -6.48 2.55
CA TYR A 18 -1.44 -5.90 2.36
C TYR A 18 -0.80 -6.39 1.05
N ALA A 19 -1.62 -6.55 0.02
CA ALA A 19 -1.18 -6.93 -1.32
C ALA A 19 -0.87 -5.70 -2.17
N VAL A 20 0.25 -5.75 -2.88
CA VAL A 20 0.72 -4.74 -3.83
C VAL A 20 1.06 -5.42 -5.15
N VAL A 21 0.76 -4.76 -6.26
CA VAL A 21 1.24 -5.18 -7.57
C VAL A 21 2.45 -4.35 -7.94
N GLY A 22 3.59 -4.99 -8.15
CA GLY A 22 4.78 -4.35 -8.73
C GLY A 22 4.72 -4.43 -10.25
N LYS A 23 4.54 -3.30 -10.93
CA LYS A 23 4.59 -3.21 -12.40
C LYS A 23 5.95 -2.73 -12.86
N PHE A 24 6.65 -3.51 -13.67
CA PHE A 24 7.92 -3.10 -14.29
C PHE A 24 7.69 -2.36 -15.61
N SER A 25 8.38 -1.24 -15.80
CA SER A 25 8.16 -0.37 -16.96
C SER A 25 8.79 -0.93 -18.25
N TYR A 26 9.99 -1.51 -18.16
CA TYR A 26 10.72 -2.14 -19.26
C TYR A 26 11.65 -3.21 -18.69
N GLY A 27 11.77 -4.34 -19.40
CA GLY A 27 12.41 -5.53 -18.85
C GLY A 27 11.79 -5.95 -17.51
N TRP A 28 12.38 -6.95 -16.87
CA TRP A 28 12.24 -7.25 -15.45
C TRP A 28 13.24 -8.38 -15.10
N PRO A 29 13.76 -8.42 -13.86
CA PRO A 29 14.63 -9.51 -13.41
C PRO A 29 13.88 -10.84 -13.31
N ASP A 30 14.61 -11.94 -13.18
CA ASP A 30 14.03 -13.25 -12.85
C ASP A 30 13.26 -13.21 -11.52
N LEU A 31 12.19 -14.00 -11.42
CA LEU A 31 11.32 -14.03 -10.25
C LEU A 31 12.07 -14.44 -8.97
N ASP A 32 13.03 -15.35 -9.05
CA ASP A 32 13.82 -15.78 -7.90
C ASP A 32 14.84 -14.71 -7.48
N ASP A 33 15.37 -13.93 -8.42
CA ASP A 33 16.16 -12.75 -8.07
C ASP A 33 15.29 -11.68 -7.41
N LEU A 34 14.07 -11.45 -7.90
CA LEU A 34 13.13 -10.51 -7.28
C LEU A 34 12.77 -10.89 -5.85
N ARG A 35 12.56 -12.18 -5.57
CA ARG A 35 12.32 -12.70 -4.21
C ARG A 35 13.47 -12.40 -3.26
N ASN A 36 14.70 -12.33 -3.76
CA ASN A 36 15.88 -12.03 -2.96
C ASN A 36 16.18 -10.52 -2.85
N GLN A 37 15.91 -9.76 -3.91
CA GLN A 37 16.27 -8.35 -4.01
C GLN A 37 15.22 -7.42 -3.38
N ILE A 38 13.93 -7.66 -3.61
CA ILE A 38 12.86 -6.78 -3.12
C ILE A 38 12.89 -6.62 -1.59
N PRO A 39 12.98 -7.69 -0.78
CA PRO A 39 13.02 -7.53 0.67
C PRO A 39 14.19 -6.66 1.14
N LYS A 40 15.36 -6.83 0.50
CA LYS A 40 16.60 -6.10 0.84
C LYS A 40 16.55 -4.64 0.41
N GLN A 41 16.15 -4.39 -0.84
CA GLN A 41 16.20 -3.05 -1.45
C GLN A 41 15.02 -2.18 -1.03
N CYS A 42 13.85 -2.77 -0.79
CA CYS A 42 12.67 -2.06 -0.31
C CYS A 42 12.62 -1.97 1.22
N ILE A 43 13.63 -2.49 1.93
CA ILE A 43 13.76 -2.44 3.40
C ILE A 43 12.49 -3.02 4.06
N VAL A 44 12.11 -4.22 3.62
CA VAL A 44 10.96 -4.93 4.18
C VAL A 44 11.39 -5.54 5.52
N LYS A 45 10.69 -5.21 6.60
CA LYS A 45 11.01 -5.65 7.95
C LYS A 45 10.46 -7.05 8.25
N GLY A 46 9.28 -7.34 7.75
CA GLY A 46 8.62 -8.64 7.92
C GLY A 46 8.84 -9.59 6.74
N ASP A 47 8.17 -10.73 6.80
CA ASP A 47 8.10 -11.64 5.66
C ASP A 47 7.23 -11.07 4.55
N CYS A 48 7.64 -11.31 3.30
CA CYS A 48 6.82 -11.05 2.13
C CYS A 48 6.81 -12.24 1.17
N LYS A 49 5.67 -12.44 0.51
CA LYS A 49 5.48 -13.47 -0.52
C LYS A 49 5.40 -12.80 -1.87
N ILE A 50 6.32 -13.15 -2.78
CA ILE A 50 6.39 -12.59 -4.12
C ILE A 50 6.06 -13.69 -5.14
N GLY A 51 5.07 -13.40 -5.99
CA GLY A 51 4.61 -14.29 -7.06
C GLY A 51 4.46 -13.52 -8.37
N LEU A 52 4.52 -14.26 -9.48
CA LEU A 52 4.21 -13.69 -10.79
C LEU A 52 2.69 -13.55 -10.92
N LEU A 53 2.22 -12.38 -11.34
CA LEU A 53 0.82 -12.18 -11.67
C LEU A 53 0.61 -12.40 -13.17
N ARG A 54 1.20 -11.53 -14.00
CA ARG A 54 1.18 -11.64 -15.47
C ARG A 54 2.11 -10.60 -16.10
N ASN A 55 2.83 -10.97 -17.15
CA ASN A 55 3.58 -10.08 -18.06
C ASN A 55 4.10 -8.76 -17.43
N ARG A 56 5.26 -8.80 -16.77
CA ARG A 56 5.91 -7.67 -16.03
C ARG A 56 5.16 -7.17 -14.78
N HIS A 57 4.11 -7.86 -14.36
CA HIS A 57 3.44 -7.61 -13.08
C HIS A 57 3.74 -8.74 -12.12
N ILE A 58 4.27 -8.37 -10.96
CA ILE A 58 4.43 -9.25 -9.81
C ILE A 58 3.41 -8.88 -8.74
N HIS A 59 2.97 -9.89 -8.00
CA HIS A 59 2.17 -9.71 -6.81
C HIS A 59 3.07 -9.88 -5.59
N ILE A 60 3.08 -8.86 -4.73
CA ILE A 60 3.85 -8.81 -3.49
C ILE A 60 2.86 -8.75 -2.35
N ARG A 61 2.96 -9.70 -1.43
CA ARG A 61 2.11 -9.74 -0.25
C ARG A 61 2.95 -9.59 1.00
N PHE A 62 2.67 -8.54 1.77
CA PHE A 62 3.33 -8.28 3.04
C PHE A 62 2.58 -8.92 4.21
N ASN A 63 3.32 -9.24 5.27
CA ASN A 63 2.74 -9.64 6.54
C ASN A 63 2.47 -8.43 7.46
N LEU A 64 3.30 -7.38 7.36
CA LEU A 64 3.19 -6.18 8.18
C LEU A 64 2.55 -5.03 7.40
N GLU A 65 1.71 -4.25 8.08
CA GLU A 65 1.11 -3.03 7.55
C GLU A 65 2.18 -1.96 7.25
N GLU A 66 3.21 -1.86 8.10
CA GLU A 66 4.30 -0.90 7.92
C GLU A 66 5.05 -1.12 6.59
N ASP A 67 5.31 -2.38 6.23
CA ASP A 67 5.98 -2.73 4.97
C ASP A 67 5.11 -2.37 3.76
N PHE A 68 3.80 -2.60 3.86
CA PHE A 68 2.84 -2.19 2.84
C PHE A 68 2.84 -0.67 2.66
N ILE A 69 2.76 0.10 3.75
CA ILE A 69 2.78 1.56 3.70
C ILE A 69 4.10 2.06 3.12
N ASN A 70 5.23 1.51 3.56
CA ASN A 70 6.55 1.88 3.06
C ASN A 70 6.69 1.60 1.56
N MET A 71 6.24 0.42 1.11
CA MET A 71 6.21 0.07 -0.32
C MET A 71 5.33 1.05 -1.10
N MET A 72 4.16 1.41 -0.59
CA MET A 72 3.25 2.33 -1.28
C MET A 72 3.65 3.81 -1.18
N SER A 73 4.57 4.17 -0.28
CA SER A 73 4.98 5.57 -0.04
C SER A 73 5.88 6.13 -1.14
N LYS A 74 6.45 5.27 -2.01
CA LYS A 74 7.25 5.69 -3.16
C LYS A 74 6.55 5.28 -4.45
N ASN A 75 6.48 6.21 -5.40
CA ASN A 75 5.85 5.97 -6.70
C ASN A 75 6.65 5.02 -7.61
N VAL A 76 7.97 4.93 -7.41
CA VAL A 76 8.87 4.10 -8.21
C VAL A 76 10.00 3.56 -7.32
N PHE A 77 10.29 2.27 -7.45
CA PHE A 77 11.46 1.60 -6.92
C PHE A 77 12.35 1.17 -8.08
N TYR A 78 13.66 1.37 -7.95
CA TYR A 78 14.63 0.87 -8.92
C TYR A 78 15.20 -0.43 -8.37
N ILE A 79 14.75 -1.56 -8.91
CA ILE A 79 15.23 -2.87 -8.48
C ILE A 79 16.53 -3.18 -9.21
N LEU A 80 17.62 -3.25 -8.45
CA LEU A 80 18.96 -3.55 -8.96
C LEU A 80 19.14 -5.07 -9.11
N GLU A 81 19.62 -5.48 -10.27
CA GLU A 81 20.07 -6.84 -10.55
C GLU A 81 21.57 -7.00 -10.29
N LYS A 82 22.04 -8.24 -10.13
CA LYS A 82 23.44 -8.57 -9.81
C LYS A 82 24.44 -8.05 -10.86
N GLU A 83 24.01 -7.87 -12.11
CA GLU A 83 24.84 -7.41 -13.22
C GLU A 83 24.85 -5.87 -13.38
N GLY A 84 24.22 -5.13 -12.46
CA GLY A 84 24.20 -3.66 -12.48
C GLY A 84 23.05 -3.04 -13.27
N TYR A 85 22.18 -3.85 -13.88
CA TYR A 85 20.93 -3.37 -14.47
C TYR A 85 19.95 -2.93 -13.39
N SER A 86 19.18 -1.87 -13.67
CA SER A 86 18.12 -1.39 -12.78
C SER A 86 16.78 -1.38 -13.51
N PHE A 87 15.77 -1.95 -12.86
CA PHE A 87 14.44 -2.08 -13.41
C PHE A 87 13.45 -1.24 -12.59
N PRO A 88 12.85 -0.19 -13.20
CA PRO A 88 11.89 0.65 -12.49
C PRO A 88 10.57 -0.08 -12.32
N MET A 89 10.24 -0.35 -11.07
CA MET A 89 9.02 -0.96 -10.59
C MET A 89 8.11 0.11 -9.98
N ARG A 90 6.84 0.14 -10.40
CA ARG A 90 5.80 0.98 -9.79
C ARG A 90 4.90 0.10 -8.92
N PRO A 91 4.73 0.41 -7.63
CA PRO A 91 3.77 -0.27 -6.79
C PRO A 91 2.35 0.25 -7.09
N LEU A 92 1.40 -0.66 -7.22
CA LEU A 92 -0.01 -0.40 -7.44
C LEU A 92 -0.81 -1.10 -6.33
N ILE A 93 -1.89 -0.46 -5.87
CA ILE A 93 -2.79 -1.09 -4.89
C ILE A 93 -3.49 -2.28 -5.56
N TYR A 94 -3.41 -3.45 -4.91
CA TYR A 94 -4.25 -4.58 -5.30
C TYR A 94 -5.60 -4.47 -4.59
N ASP A 95 -6.67 -4.27 -5.35
CA ASP A 95 -8.04 -4.31 -4.83
C ASP A 95 -8.92 -5.24 -5.68
N ALA A 96 -10.16 -5.47 -5.25
CA ALA A 96 -11.09 -6.35 -5.96
C ALA A 96 -11.50 -5.82 -7.36
N LYS A 97 -11.22 -4.54 -7.65
CA LYS A 97 -11.50 -3.89 -8.94
C LYS A 97 -10.26 -3.86 -9.83
N PHE A 98 -9.10 -4.30 -9.33
CA PHE A 98 -7.85 -4.30 -10.05
C PHE A 98 -7.96 -5.19 -11.29
N LYS A 99 -7.75 -4.58 -12.44
CA LYS A 99 -7.66 -5.27 -13.73
C LYS A 99 -6.24 -5.07 -14.25
N VAL A 100 -5.59 -6.16 -14.62
CA VAL A 100 -4.21 -6.10 -15.16
C VAL A 100 -4.17 -5.35 -16.50
N ASP A 101 -5.26 -5.47 -17.28
CA ASP A 101 -5.36 -4.85 -18.61
C ASP A 101 -5.78 -3.37 -18.55
N ASP A 102 -6.52 -2.95 -17.51
CA ASP A 102 -6.90 -1.56 -17.29
C ASP A 102 -6.00 -0.94 -16.22
N GLU A 103 -5.08 -0.04 -16.62
CA GLU A 103 -4.21 0.68 -15.68
C GLU A 103 -5.05 1.60 -14.78
N THR A 104 -5.55 1.06 -13.68
CA THR A 104 -6.38 1.79 -12.74
C THR A 104 -5.47 2.72 -11.96
N THR A 105 -5.57 4.02 -12.22
CA THR A 105 -4.75 5.04 -11.55
C THR A 105 -5.29 5.27 -10.14
N GLN A 106 -4.99 4.36 -9.21
CA GLN A 106 -5.19 4.56 -7.79
C GLN A 106 -3.91 5.13 -7.18
N ALA A 107 -4.02 6.23 -6.46
CA ALA A 107 -2.90 6.88 -5.79
C ALA A 107 -3.14 6.91 -4.29
N ILE A 108 -2.05 6.82 -3.51
CA ILE A 108 -2.08 7.07 -2.07
C ILE A 108 -1.65 8.52 -1.83
N ALA A 109 -2.46 9.22 -1.05
CA ALA A 109 -2.18 10.57 -0.63
C ALA A 109 -2.24 10.67 0.89
N TRP A 110 -1.27 11.37 1.47
CA TRP A 110 -1.37 11.84 2.84
C TRP A 110 -2.27 13.05 2.87
N ILE A 111 -3.31 13.01 3.70
CA ILE A 111 -4.22 14.13 3.91
C ILE A 111 -4.08 14.64 5.34
N SER A 112 -4.20 15.94 5.52
CA SER A 112 -4.19 16.58 6.83
C SER A 112 -5.43 17.45 6.99
N PHE A 113 -6.14 17.28 8.10
CA PHE A 113 -7.22 18.17 8.49
C PHE A 113 -6.64 19.32 9.32
N THR A 114 -6.69 20.55 8.79
CA THR A 114 -6.35 21.74 9.58
C THR A 114 -7.50 22.06 10.53
N ASP A 115 -7.20 22.57 11.73
CA ASP A 115 -8.19 23.08 12.68
C ASP A 115 -9.19 22.05 13.24
N LEU A 116 -8.84 20.76 13.19
CA LEU A 116 -9.65 19.72 13.81
C LEU A 116 -9.59 19.88 15.34
N LYS A 117 -10.75 19.85 16.02
CA LYS A 117 -10.75 19.93 17.50
C LYS A 117 -10.06 18.69 18.11
N PRO A 118 -9.32 18.83 19.23
CA PRO A 118 -8.72 17.71 19.96
C PRO A 118 -9.67 16.54 20.24
N THR A 119 -10.96 16.83 20.44
CA THR A 119 -12.00 15.82 20.66
C THR A 119 -12.19 14.85 19.49
N TYR A 120 -11.81 15.23 18.27
CA TYR A 120 -11.90 14.40 17.07
C TYR A 120 -10.57 13.73 16.70
N PHE A 121 -9.50 13.91 17.49
CA PHE A 121 -8.22 13.18 17.34
C PHE A 121 -8.31 11.76 17.92
N VAL A 122 -9.32 11.03 17.46
CA VAL A 122 -9.49 9.59 17.68
C VAL A 122 -9.54 8.91 16.32
N LYS A 123 -9.00 7.70 16.24
CA LYS A 123 -8.78 7.00 14.96
C LYS A 123 -10.08 6.84 14.17
N GLU A 124 -11.16 6.51 14.86
CA GLU A 124 -12.49 6.28 14.30
C GLU A 124 -13.06 7.56 13.69
N SER A 125 -12.90 8.71 14.36
CA SER A 125 -13.34 10.01 13.87
C SER A 125 -12.52 10.45 12.66
N LEU A 126 -11.20 10.30 12.72
CA LEU A 126 -10.30 10.63 11.60
C LEU A 126 -10.59 9.76 10.37
N PHE A 127 -10.79 8.46 10.57
CA PHE A 127 -11.16 7.55 9.48
C PHE A 127 -12.54 7.89 8.93
N SER A 128 -13.50 8.24 9.78
CA SER A 128 -14.84 8.66 9.35
C SER A 128 -14.80 9.94 8.50
N LEU A 129 -13.96 10.90 8.84
CA LEU A 129 -13.75 12.11 8.03
C LEU A 129 -13.04 11.79 6.71
N ALA A 130 -11.98 10.97 6.76
CA ALA A 130 -11.21 10.58 5.58
C ALA A 130 -12.02 9.76 4.57
N LEU A 131 -13.07 9.06 5.00
CA LEU A 131 -14.01 8.35 4.11
C LEU A 131 -14.66 9.26 3.07
N ALA A 132 -14.80 10.56 3.35
CA ALA A 132 -15.32 11.53 2.37
C ALA A 132 -14.35 11.79 1.20
N VAL A 133 -13.05 11.59 1.41
CA VAL A 133 -12.00 11.80 0.41
C VAL A 133 -11.66 10.49 -0.31
N GLY A 134 -11.66 9.37 0.40
CA GLY A 134 -11.32 8.07 -0.16
C GLY A 134 -11.31 6.97 0.89
N LYS A 135 -10.67 5.84 0.58
CA LYS A 135 -10.54 4.74 1.54
C LYS A 135 -9.39 5.04 2.51
N PRO A 136 -9.65 5.31 3.80
CA PRO A 136 -8.57 5.52 4.76
C PRO A 136 -7.76 4.22 4.92
N LEU A 137 -6.44 4.35 4.90
CA LEU A 137 -5.51 3.23 5.04
C LEU A 137 -4.84 3.26 6.42
N HIS A 138 -4.16 4.37 6.75
CA HIS A 138 -3.36 4.47 7.96
C HIS A 138 -3.29 5.90 8.50
N LEU A 139 -2.94 6.04 9.78
CA LEU A 139 -2.61 7.34 10.41
C LEU A 139 -1.10 7.44 10.56
N ASP A 140 -0.51 8.61 10.35
CA ASP A 140 0.90 8.78 10.60
C ASP A 140 1.24 8.59 12.10
N MET A 141 2.48 8.20 12.38
CA MET A 141 2.93 7.91 13.74
C MET A 141 2.86 9.11 14.68
N ALA A 142 2.99 10.35 14.18
CA ALA A 142 2.90 11.54 15.03
C ALA A 142 1.45 11.80 15.46
N THR A 143 0.47 11.51 14.60
CA THR A 143 -0.96 11.55 14.93
C THR A 143 -1.33 10.43 15.91
N ILE A 144 -0.83 9.21 15.71
CA ILE A 144 -1.05 8.08 16.64
C ILE A 144 -0.50 8.39 18.03
N ASN A 145 0.74 8.88 18.08
CA ASN A 145 1.42 9.21 19.34
C ASN A 145 0.94 10.53 19.95
N LYS A 146 0.03 11.26 19.28
CA LYS A 146 -0.45 12.59 19.70
C LYS A 146 0.69 13.58 19.93
N THR A 147 1.80 13.40 19.23
CA THR A 147 2.99 14.28 19.32
C THR A 147 2.94 15.42 18.33
N ARG A 148 2.00 15.38 17.36
CA ARG A 148 1.74 16.51 16.48
C ARG A 148 0.97 17.58 17.26
N PRO A 149 1.55 18.77 17.52
CA PRO A 149 0.79 19.88 18.05
C PRO A 149 -0.24 20.25 16.97
N SER A 150 -1.51 20.30 17.37
CA SER A 150 -2.63 20.74 16.54
C SER A 150 -2.35 22.08 15.88
#